data_AF-A0A832DRT0-F1
#
_entry.id   AF-A0A832DRT0-F1
#
_cell.length_a   1.000
_cell.length_b   1.000
_cell.length_c   1.000
_cell.angle_alpha   90.00
_cell.angle_beta   90.00
_cell.angle_gamma   90.00
#
_symmetry.space_group_name_H-M   'P 1'
#
loop_
_entity.id
_entity.type
_entity.pdbx_description
1 polymer ?
#
loop_
_entity_poly.entity_id
_entity_poly.type
_entity_poly.pdbx_seq_one_letter_code
_entity_poly.pdbx_strand_id
1 'polypeptide(L)'
;MFKNLTVDKLVKINAYVGSITAYGIVFSKLSVIYSILFLFLFFVGLYRDFYRPFNISRLVLNILGIGFVLMMILQINPENIVQPAIDTITALLGLKLLEEKKFRDYMQIFLMITLILSGYTLLSISMLFLLYLVFYTFFLNYGIILLSFYG
;
A
#
# COMPACT_ATOMS: atom_id res chain seq x y z
N MET A 1 -25.19 20.64 2.54
CA MET A 1 -24.45 20.68 3.82
C MET A 1 -23.07 20.07 3.58
N PHE A 2 -22.13 20.87 3.08
CA PHE A 2 -20.77 20.40 2.78
C PHE A 2 -20.03 20.19 4.11
N LYS A 3 -19.86 18.92 4.48
CA LYS A 3 -19.11 18.52 5.66
C LYS A 3 -17.64 18.87 5.38
N ASN A 4 -17.09 19.87 6.07
CA ASN A 4 -15.69 20.28 5.95
C ASN A 4 -14.79 19.02 5.99
N LEU A 5 -14.20 18.68 4.84
CA LEU A 5 -13.23 17.59 4.73
C LEU A 5 -11.97 18.05 5.45
N THR A 6 -11.75 17.56 6.66
CA THR A 6 -10.49 17.74 7.38
C THR A 6 -9.36 17.13 6.56
N VAL A 7 -8.20 17.79 6.50
CA VAL A 7 -7.01 17.34 5.76
C VAL A 7 -6.66 15.88 6.09
N ASP A 8 -6.83 15.46 7.36
CA ASP A 8 -6.64 14.06 7.79
C ASP A 8 -7.50 13.06 7.00
N LYS A 9 -8.77 13.38 6.72
CA LYS A 9 -9.63 12.50 5.91
C LYS A 9 -9.19 12.44 4.46
N LEU A 10 -8.74 13.56 3.89
CA LEU A 10 -8.25 13.59 2.52
C LEU A 10 -7.00 12.74 2.36
N VAL A 11 -6.05 12.83 3.30
CA VAL A 11 -4.84 12.00 3.31
C VAL A 11 -5.21 10.51 3.42
N LYS A 12 -6.16 10.16 4.30
CA LYS A 12 -6.66 8.78 4.42
C LYS A 12 -7.26 8.27 3.11
N ILE A 13 -8.18 9.03 2.52
CA ILE A 13 -8.80 8.66 1.23
C ILE A 13 -7.72 8.48 0.17
N ASN A 14 -6.75 9.39 0.10
CA ASN A 14 -5.64 9.29 -0.84
C ASN A 14 -4.80 8.02 -0.62
N ALA A 15 -4.52 7.65 0.63
CA ALA A 15 -3.81 6.42 0.96
C ALA A 15 -4.58 5.16 0.51
N TYR A 16 -5.90 5.08 0.76
CA TYR A 16 -6.71 3.92 0.34
C TYR A 16 -6.88 3.85 -1.17
N VAL A 17 -7.15 4.98 -1.85
CA VAL A 17 -7.26 5.04 -3.32
C VAL A 17 -5.92 4.66 -3.96
N GLY A 18 -4.81 5.17 -3.43
CA GLY A 18 -3.48 4.81 -3.89
C GLY A 18 -3.15 3.33 -3.66
N SER A 19 -3.63 2.74 -2.56
CA SER A 19 -3.35 1.34 -2.26
C SER A 19 -4.15 0.38 -3.14
N ILE A 20 -5.45 0.64 -3.34
CA ILE A 20 -6.29 -0.23 -4.18
C ILE A 20 -5.90 -0.13 -5.66
N THR A 21 -5.49 1.05 -6.12
CA THR A 21 -5.04 1.23 -7.50
C THR A 21 -3.70 0.50 -7.72
N ALA A 22 -2.80 0.50 -6.73
CA ALA A 22 -1.50 -0.16 -6.83
C ALA A 22 -1.70 -1.67 -6.90
N TYR A 23 -2.58 -2.19 -6.04
CA TYR A 23 -3.04 -3.57 -6.09
C TYR A 23 -3.67 -3.92 -7.44
N GLY A 24 -4.55 -3.08 -7.99
CA GLY A 24 -5.20 -3.32 -9.29
C GLY A 24 -4.20 -3.48 -10.43
N ILE A 25 -3.09 -2.73 -10.42
CA ILE A 25 -2.02 -2.83 -11.41
C ILE A 25 -1.30 -4.19 -11.30
N VAL A 26 -0.94 -4.61 -10.08
CA VAL A 26 -0.18 -5.86 -9.88
C VAL A 26 -1.04 -7.11 -9.75
N PHE A 27 -2.37 -6.98 -9.70
CA PHE A 27 -3.29 -8.09 -9.46
C PHE A 27 -3.05 -9.30 -10.37
N SER A 28 -2.78 -9.05 -11.67
CA SER A 28 -2.52 -10.12 -12.65
C SER A 28 -1.21 -10.89 -12.42
N LYS A 29 -0.29 -10.33 -11.64
CA LYS A 29 1.00 -10.92 -11.29
C LYS A 29 1.03 -11.42 -9.86
N LEU A 30 0.11 -10.99 -9.01
CA LEU A 30 0.12 -11.31 -7.59
C LEU A 30 -0.29 -12.77 -7.35
N SER A 31 0.36 -13.43 -6.40
CA SER A 31 -0.09 -14.74 -5.93
C SER A 31 -1.47 -14.64 -5.26
N VAL A 32 -2.33 -15.65 -5.47
CA VAL A 32 -3.70 -15.70 -4.95
C VAL A 32 -3.74 -15.53 -3.43
N ILE A 33 -2.77 -16.11 -2.72
CA ILE A 33 -2.67 -16.02 -1.26
C ILE A 33 -2.48 -14.55 -0.82
N TYR A 34 -1.54 -13.85 -1.46
CA TYR A 34 -1.24 -12.45 -1.17
C TYR A 34 -2.36 -11.51 -1.61
N SER A 35 -3.10 -11.87 -2.66
CA SER A 35 -4.27 -11.12 -3.14
C SER A 35 -5.42 -11.17 -2.13
N ILE A 36 -5.77 -12.37 -1.67
CA ILE A 36 -6.82 -12.56 -0.65
C ILE A 36 -6.41 -11.85 0.64
N LEU A 37 -5.15 -12.01 1.06
CA LEU A 37 -4.60 -11.37 2.25
C LEU A 37 -4.70 -9.84 2.15
N PHE A 38 -4.24 -9.24 1.05
CA PHE A 38 -4.31 -7.80 0.85
C PHE A 38 -5.74 -7.29 0.89
N LEU A 39 -6.66 -7.92 0.16
CA LEU A 39 -8.07 -7.52 0.15
C LEU A 39 -8.69 -7.60 1.55
N PHE A 40 -8.42 -8.68 2.28
CA PHE A 40 -8.87 -8.82 3.67
C PHE A 40 -8.35 -7.68 4.54
N LEU A 41 -7.04 -7.43 4.54
CA LEU A 41 -6.43 -6.35 5.33
C LEU A 41 -6.92 -4.95 4.91
N PHE A 42 -7.12 -4.75 3.60
CA PHE A 42 -7.65 -3.51 3.04
C PHE A 42 -9.05 -3.19 3.57
N PHE A 43 -9.97 -4.16 3.50
CA PHE A 43 -11.34 -3.97 3.99
C PHE A 43 -11.40 -3.81 5.51
N VAL A 44 -10.60 -4.59 6.26
CA VAL A 44 -10.49 -4.44 7.72
C VAL A 44 -9.95 -3.06 8.08
N GLY A 45 -8.96 -2.55 7.34
CA GLY A 45 -8.42 -1.20 7.54
C GLY A 45 -9.43 -0.12 7.21
N LEU A 46 -10.15 -0.26 6.10
CA LEU A 46 -11.18 0.70 5.70
C LEU A 46 -12.31 0.74 6.74
N TYR A 47 -12.76 -0.42 7.22
CA TYR A 47 -13.75 -0.49 8.30
C TYR A 47 -13.25 0.17 9.59
N ARG A 48 -11.98 -0.06 9.94
CA ARG A 48 -11.32 0.55 11.10
C ARG A 48 -11.32 2.09 11.01
N ASP A 49 -10.87 2.63 9.89
CA ASP A 49 -10.61 4.06 9.73
C ASP A 49 -11.88 4.90 9.57
N PHE A 50 -12.95 4.33 8.98
CA PHE A 50 -14.18 5.06 8.67
C PHE A 50 -15.38 4.74 9.56
N TYR A 51 -15.46 3.54 10.15
CA TYR A 51 -16.63 3.12 10.93
C TYR A 51 -16.33 2.91 12.41
N ARG A 52 -15.34 2.09 12.74
CA ARG A 52 -15.03 1.74 14.15
C ARG A 52 -13.53 1.77 14.41
N PRO A 53 -13.01 2.79 15.11
CA PRO A 53 -11.62 2.80 15.51
C PRO A 53 -11.40 1.72 16.58
N PHE A 54 -10.77 0.61 16.20
CA PHE A 54 -10.20 -0.36 17.13
C PHE A 54 -8.68 -0.25 17.09
N ASN A 55 -8.02 -0.52 18.21
CA ASN A 55 -6.59 -0.36 18.32
C ASN A 55 -5.88 -1.72 18.20
N ILE A 56 -5.19 -1.93 17.09
CA ILE A 56 -4.24 -3.04 16.95
C ILE A 56 -2.89 -2.58 17.49
N SER A 57 -2.28 -3.40 18.35
CA SER A 57 -0.93 -3.14 18.86
C SER A 57 0.08 -3.09 17.71
N ARG A 58 0.86 -1.99 17.67
CA ARG A 58 1.95 -1.80 16.68
C ARG A 58 2.98 -2.95 16.72
N LEU A 59 3.19 -3.54 17.89
CA LEU A 59 4.12 -4.67 18.05
C LEU A 59 3.66 -5.89 17.25
N VAL A 60 2.37 -6.22 17.29
CA VAL A 60 1.81 -7.36 16.56
C VAL A 60 1.97 -7.16 15.06
N LEU A 61 1.65 -5.97 14.56
CA LEU A 61 1.77 -5.62 13.15
C LEU A 61 3.24 -5.66 12.69
N ASN A 62 4.17 -5.12 13.49
CA ASN A 62 5.59 -5.18 13.16
C ASN A 62 6.15 -6.61 13.14
N ILE A 63 5.77 -7.47 14.10
CA ILE A 63 6.19 -8.87 14.13
C ILE A 63 5.68 -9.62 12.90
N LEU A 64 4.42 -9.42 12.53
CA LEU A 64 3.86 -9.97 11.30
C LEU A 64 4.58 -9.45 10.05
N GLY A 65 4.89 -8.15 10.02
CA GLY A 65 5.67 -7.55 8.95
C GLY A 65 7.06 -8.16 8.78
N ILE A 66 7.79 -8.36 9.88
CA ILE A 66 9.08 -9.06 9.88
C ILE A 66 8.90 -10.50 9.37
N GLY A 67 7.84 -11.18 9.81
CA GLY A 67 7.49 -12.52 9.32
C GLY A 67 7.34 -12.58 7.81
N PHE A 68 6.62 -11.64 7.20
CA PHE A 68 6.47 -11.56 5.75
C PHE A 68 7.81 -11.32 5.03
N VAL A 69 8.66 -10.45 5.57
CA VAL A 69 9.99 -10.19 5.00
C VAL A 69 10.89 -11.44 5.09
N LEU A 70 10.85 -12.18 6.20
CA LEU A 70 11.58 -13.43 6.32
C LEU A 70 11.07 -14.47 5.32
N MET A 71 9.75 -14.60 5.16
CA MET A 71 9.15 -15.48 4.15
C MET A 71 9.55 -15.09 2.73
N MET A 72 9.67 -13.78 2.43
CA MET A 72 10.17 -13.30 1.15
C MET A 72 11.57 -13.84 0.89
N ILE A 73 12.49 -13.68 1.85
CA ILE A 73 13.90 -14.08 1.70
C ILE A 73 14.01 -15.57 1.40
N LEU A 74 13.16 -16.39 2.02
CA LEU A 74 13.11 -17.84 1.78
C LEU A 74 12.56 -18.21 0.38
N GLN A 75 11.79 -17.33 -0.25
CA GLN A 75 11.22 -17.53 -1.59
C GLN A 75 12.08 -16.92 -2.70
N ILE A 76 13.13 -16.16 -2.37
CA ILE A 76 14.02 -15.55 -3.37
C ILE A 76 14.73 -16.66 -4.14
N ASN A 77 14.51 -16.67 -5.44
CA ASN A 77 15.30 -17.44 -6.39
C ASN A 77 16.12 -16.46 -7.24
N PRO A 78 17.39 -16.78 -7.61
CA PRO A 78 18.23 -15.91 -8.44
C PRO A 78 17.57 -15.52 -9.77
N GLU A 79 16.68 -16.38 -10.28
CA GLU A 79 15.96 -16.18 -11.53
C GLU A 79 14.74 -15.26 -11.38
N ASN A 80 14.19 -15.09 -10.18
CA ASN A 80 12.99 -14.29 -9.95
C ASN A 80 12.94 -13.70 -8.53
N ILE A 81 13.67 -12.61 -8.35
CA ILE A 81 13.71 -11.85 -7.08
C ILE A 81 12.52 -10.87 -6.98
N VAL A 82 12.03 -10.39 -8.12
CA VAL A 82 11.03 -9.31 -8.18
C VAL A 82 9.65 -9.80 -7.74
N GLN A 83 9.25 -11.01 -8.14
CA GLN A 83 7.92 -11.53 -7.82
C GLN A 83 7.69 -11.68 -6.30
N PRO A 84 8.57 -12.37 -5.52
CA PRO A 84 8.43 -12.45 -4.07
C PRO A 84 8.43 -11.08 -3.39
N ALA A 85 9.18 -10.11 -3.95
CA ALA A 85 9.22 -8.75 -3.43
C ALA A 85 7.86 -8.05 -3.58
N ILE A 86 7.23 -8.11 -4.76
CA ILE A 86 5.92 -7.48 -4.98
C ILE A 86 4.84 -8.12 -4.11
N ASP A 87 4.82 -9.46 -4.02
CA ASP A 87 3.87 -10.18 -3.17
C ASP A 87 3.99 -9.72 -1.71
N THR A 88 5.23 -9.67 -1.21
CA THR A 88 5.53 -9.25 0.16
C THR A 88 5.21 -7.79 0.42
N ILE A 89 5.62 -6.87 -0.47
CA ILE A 89 5.34 -5.43 -0.31
C ILE A 89 3.83 -5.18 -0.36
N THR A 90 3.07 -5.95 -1.16
CA THR A 90 1.62 -5.86 -1.21
C THR A 90 0.97 -6.31 0.11
N ALA A 91 1.44 -7.41 0.71
CA ALA A 91 0.99 -7.79 2.05
C ALA A 91 1.35 -6.74 3.11
N LEU A 92 2.56 -6.20 3.08
CA LEU A 92 3.01 -5.15 4.00
C LEU A 92 2.19 -3.87 3.85
N LEU A 93 1.81 -3.50 2.62
CA LEU A 93 0.93 -2.37 2.35
C LEU A 93 -0.44 -2.57 3.03
N GLY A 94 -1.05 -3.74 2.86
CA GLY A 94 -2.31 -4.08 3.52
C GLY A 94 -2.19 -4.02 5.04
N LEU A 95 -1.11 -4.57 5.59
CA LEU A 95 -0.83 -4.55 7.02
C LEU A 95 -0.64 -3.13 7.55
N LYS A 96 0.04 -2.27 6.79
CA LYS A 96 0.26 -0.86 7.16
C LYS A 96 -1.04 -0.05 7.16
N LEU A 97 -2.00 -0.39 6.29
CA LEU A 97 -3.33 0.21 6.33
C LEU A 97 -4.10 -0.12 7.61
N LEU A 98 -3.72 -1.18 8.33
CA LEU A 98 -4.31 -1.50 9.62
C LEU A 98 -3.75 -0.68 10.77
N GLU A 99 -2.61 0.00 10.62
CA GLU A 99 -2.02 0.77 11.71
C GLU A 99 -2.79 2.06 12.00
N GLU A 100 -2.61 2.57 13.23
CA GLU A 100 -2.94 3.96 13.53
C GLU A 100 -1.92 4.88 12.87
N LYS A 101 -2.34 5.51 11.76
CA LYS A 101 -1.47 6.20 10.81
C LYS A 101 -1.02 7.54 11.39
N LYS A 102 0.27 7.66 11.69
CA LYS A 102 0.95 8.95 11.88
C LYS A 102 1.48 9.45 10.53
N PHE A 103 1.94 10.70 10.48
CA PHE A 103 2.63 11.28 9.30
C PHE A 103 3.63 10.31 8.65
N ARG A 104 4.52 9.71 9.48
CA ARG A 104 5.52 8.73 9.04
C ARG A 104 4.90 7.49 8.36
N ASP A 105 3.75 7.03 8.85
CA ASP A 105 3.10 5.83 8.36
C ASP A 105 2.47 6.06 6.98
N TYR A 106 1.97 7.27 6.69
CA TYR A 106 1.55 7.66 5.34
C TYR A 106 2.70 7.72 4.35
N MET A 107 3.87 8.25 4.75
CA MET A 107 5.06 8.20 3.90
C MET A 107 5.46 6.76 3.56
N GLN A 108 5.36 5.83 4.52
CA GLN A 108 5.64 4.41 4.26
C GLN A 108 4.62 3.81 3.28
N ILE A 109 3.32 4.14 3.41
CA ILE A 109 2.29 3.72 2.45
C ILE A 109 2.61 4.20 1.04
N PHE A 110 2.91 5.49 0.87
CA PHE A 110 3.25 6.08 -0.43
C PHE A 110 4.54 5.50 -1.02
N LEU A 111 5.52 5.19 -0.17
CA LEU A 111 6.75 4.51 -0.58
C LEU A 111 6.46 3.08 -1.07
N MET A 112 5.66 2.30 -0.34
CA MET A 112 5.29 0.94 -0.76
C MET A 112 4.50 0.93 -2.07
N ILE A 113 3.56 1.87 -2.24
CA ILE A 113 2.84 2.08 -3.50
C ILE A 113 3.82 2.33 -4.65
N THR A 114 4.80 3.20 -4.45
CA THR A 114 5.84 3.49 -5.45
C THR A 114 6.67 2.25 -5.76
N LEU A 115 7.06 1.48 -4.75
CA LEU A 115 7.82 0.25 -4.92
C LEU A 115 7.03 -0.82 -5.67
N ILE A 116 5.73 -0.96 -5.41
CA ILE A 116 4.84 -1.89 -6.14
C ILE A 116 4.78 -1.51 -7.61
N LEU A 117 4.59 -0.22 -7.92
CA LEU A 117 4.60 0.26 -9.30
C LEU A 117 5.96 0.02 -9.96
N SER A 118 7.05 0.33 -9.25
CA SER A 118 8.42 0.10 -9.74
C SER A 118 8.68 -1.39 -9.99
N GLY A 119 8.17 -2.28 -9.15
CA GLY A 119 8.28 -3.73 -9.35
C GLY A 119 7.49 -4.18 -10.57
N TYR A 120 6.30 -3.63 -10.79
CA TYR A 120 5.48 -3.95 -11.95
C TYR A 120 6.18 -3.62 -13.28
N THR A 121 6.98 -2.55 -13.33
CA THR A 121 7.76 -2.16 -14.54
C THR A 121 8.79 -3.22 -14.91
N LEU A 122 9.43 -3.80 -13.89
CA LEU A 122 10.44 -4.83 -14.06
C LEU A 122 9.80 -6.13 -14.57
N LEU A 123 8.54 -6.39 -14.21
CA LEU A 123 7.78 -7.56 -14.66
C LEU A 123 7.04 -7.36 -15.99
N SER A 124 6.75 -6.13 -16.38
CA SER A 124 5.94 -5.81 -17.57
C SER A 124 6.43 -4.56 -18.28
N ILE A 125 7.04 -4.75 -19.44
CA ILE A 125 7.51 -3.68 -20.34
C ILE A 125 6.36 -3.32 -21.31
N SER A 126 5.23 -2.87 -20.78
CA SER A 126 4.11 -2.39 -21.60
C SER A 126 4.09 -0.86 -21.64
N MET A 127 3.71 -0.28 -22.78
CA MET A 127 3.61 1.19 -22.89
C MET A 127 2.48 1.77 -22.00
N LEU A 128 1.51 0.93 -21.65
CA LEU A 128 0.41 1.26 -20.73
C LEU A 128 0.92 1.56 -19.31
N PHE A 129 2.08 1.02 -18.93
CA PHE A 129 2.75 1.35 -17.68
C PHE A 129 3.11 2.84 -17.58
N LEU A 130 3.55 3.48 -18.66
CA LEU A 130 3.90 4.91 -18.63
C LEU A 130 2.71 5.77 -18.22
N LEU A 131 1.51 5.41 -18.67
CA LEU A 131 0.27 6.08 -18.26
C LEU A 131 0.03 5.95 -16.75
N TYR A 132 0.21 4.74 -16.20
CA TYR A 132 0.10 4.50 -14.76
C TYR A 132 1.14 5.27 -13.96
N LEU A 133 2.40 5.32 -14.42
CA LEU A 133 3.47 6.05 -13.76
C LEU A 133 3.20 7.56 -13.73
N VAL A 134 2.77 8.14 -14.85
CA VAL A 134 2.44 9.57 -14.90
C VAL A 134 1.29 9.88 -13.94
N PHE A 135 0.20 9.10 -14.01
CA PHE A 135 -0.94 9.26 -13.11
C PHE A 135 -0.51 9.15 -11.63
N TYR A 136 0.29 8.14 -11.29
CA TYR A 136 0.77 7.94 -9.93
C TYR A 136 1.70 9.03 -9.44
N THR A 137 2.53 9.59 -10.32
CA THR A 137 3.42 10.69 -9.97
C THR A 137 2.59 11.88 -9.50
N PHE A 138 1.55 12.28 -10.24
CA PHE A 138 0.67 13.36 -9.79
C PHE A 138 -0.11 13.00 -8.52
N PHE A 139 -0.62 11.77 -8.43
CA PHE A 139 -1.38 11.29 -7.28
C PHE A 139 -0.55 11.26 -5.97
N LEU A 140 0.69 10.79 -6.04
CA LEU A 140 1.60 10.76 -4.91
C LEU A 140 2.04 12.16 -4.51
N ASN A 141 2.35 13.04 -5.48
CA ASN A 141 2.65 14.44 -5.19
C ASN A 141 1.48 15.14 -4.50
N TYR A 142 0.24 14.90 -4.96
CA TYR A 142 -0.95 15.40 -4.28
C TYR A 142 -1.04 14.89 -2.83
N GLY A 143 -0.77 13.59 -2.62
CA GLY A 143 -0.72 13.00 -1.28
C GLY A 143 0.34 13.60 -0.37
N ILE A 144 1.54 13.84 -0.89
CA ILE A 144 2.65 14.47 -0.16
C ILE A 144 2.32 15.91 0.19
N ILE A 145 1.74 16.68 -0.73
CA ILE A 145 1.28 18.05 -0.49
C ILE A 145 0.24 18.07 0.63
N LEU A 146 -0.78 17.21 0.57
CA LEU A 146 -1.76 17.07 1.64
C LEU A 146 -1.11 16.73 2.98
N LEU A 147 -0.09 15.86 2.95
CA LEU A 147 0.66 15.46 4.12
C LEU A 147 1.48 16.63 4.71
N SER A 148 1.96 17.57 3.91
CA SER A 148 2.63 18.79 4.41
C SER A 148 1.71 19.69 5.22
N PHE A 149 0.39 19.62 5.01
CA PHE A 149 -0.63 20.31 5.80
C PHE A 149 -1.23 19.43 6.91
N TYR A 150 -0.72 18.20 7.07
CA TYR A 150 -1.13 17.28 8.13
C TYR A 150 -0.41 17.66 9.43
N GLY A 151 -1.08 18.44 10.27
CA GLY A 151 -0.65 18.85 11.61
C GLY A 151 -1.55 18.28 12.69
#